data_AF-A0A8X6XHN0-F1
#
_entry.id   AF-A0A8X6XHN0-F1
#
_cell.length_a   1.000
_cell.length_b   1.000
_cell.length_c   1.000
_cell.angle_alpha   90.00
_cell.angle_beta   90.00
_cell.angle_gamma   90.00
#
_symmetry.space_group_name_H-M   'P 1'
#
loop_
_entity.id
_entity.type
_entity.pdbx_description
1 polymer ?
#
loop_
_entity_poly.entity_id
_entity_poly.type
_entity_poly.pdbx_seq_one_letter_code
_entity_poly.pdbx_strand_id
1 'polypeptide(L)'
;MIEGAPDIYVKSGSSINLTCVITQSPVPPAFVFWYHDERMINYDATRGLIAVQKAGTDTALSKLFIKDVQPSDSGNYTCCPSNAEATSITVHVLNGE
;
A
#
# COMPACT_ATOMS: atom_id res chain seq x y z
N MET A 1 5.92 -7.96 -3.36
CA MET A 1 4.83 -7.78 -4.34
C MET A 1 3.59 -7.25 -3.65
N ILE A 2 2.74 -6.46 -4.32
CA ILE A 2 1.44 -6.02 -3.79
C ILE A 2 0.34 -6.95 -4.33
N GLU A 3 -0.59 -7.36 -3.48
CA GLU A 3 -1.75 -8.15 -3.90
C GLU A 3 -2.64 -7.32 -4.85
N GLY A 4 -3.00 -7.90 -6.01
CA GLY A 4 -3.81 -7.22 -7.03
C GLY A 4 -3.02 -6.40 -8.06
N ALA A 5 -1.70 -6.37 -8.01
CA ALA A 5 -0.85 -5.70 -9.00
C ALA A 5 -1.01 -6.29 -10.42
N PRO A 6 -0.77 -5.52 -11.50
CA PRO A 6 -0.22 -4.15 -11.51
C PRO A 6 -1.26 -3.03 -11.33
N ASP A 7 -2.55 -3.30 -11.55
CA ASP A 7 -3.62 -2.29 -11.56
C ASP A 7 -4.86 -2.79 -10.81
N ILE A 8 -5.45 -1.94 -9.96
CA ILE A 8 -6.76 -2.17 -9.36
C ILE A 8 -7.73 -1.04 -9.63
N TYR A 9 -9.01 -1.37 -9.70
CA TYR A 9 -10.10 -0.44 -9.94
C TYR A 9 -11.05 -0.45 -8.76
N VAL A 10 -11.35 0.71 -8.21
CA VAL A 10 -12.18 0.89 -7.01
C VAL A 10 -13.16 2.02 -7.21
N LYS A 11 -14.31 1.97 -6.54
CA LYS A 11 -15.34 3.01 -6.68
C LYS A 11 -15.08 4.16 -5.72
N SER A 12 -15.40 5.39 -6.13
CA SER A 12 -15.38 6.56 -5.25
C SER A 12 -16.28 6.34 -4.04
N GLY A 13 -15.85 6.81 -2.86
CA GLY A 13 -16.55 6.64 -1.57
C GLY A 13 -16.36 5.27 -0.92
N SER A 14 -15.66 4.33 -1.58
CA SER A 14 -15.33 3.03 -1.01
C SER A 14 -14.03 3.07 -0.18
N SER A 15 -13.51 1.91 0.22
CA SER A 15 -12.23 1.81 0.93
C SER A 15 -11.26 0.91 0.17
N ILE A 16 -9.97 1.25 0.21
CA ILE A 16 -8.88 0.48 -0.38
C ILE A 16 -8.08 -0.17 0.74
N ASN A 17 -7.69 -1.42 0.54
CA ASN A 17 -6.73 -2.12 1.39
C ASN A 17 -5.61 -2.72 0.53
N LEU A 18 -4.46 -2.06 0.48
CA LEU A 18 -3.29 -2.56 -0.24
C LEU A 18 -2.42 -3.40 0.70
N THR A 19 -2.21 -4.66 0.35
CA THR A 19 -1.31 -5.56 1.07
C THR A 19 0.00 -5.71 0.30
N CYS A 20 1.09 -5.20 0.88
CA CYS A 20 2.45 -5.45 0.42
C CYS A 20 3.01 -6.71 1.10
N VAL A 21 3.27 -7.74 0.31
CA VAL A 21 3.90 -8.99 0.72
C VAL A 21 5.40 -8.91 0.50
N ILE A 22 6.16 -8.94 1.59
CA ILE A 22 7.62 -8.88 1.61
C ILE A 22 8.12 -10.30 1.90
N THR A 23 8.55 -10.99 0.85
CA THR A 23 9.14 -12.33 0.93
C THR A 23 10.65 -12.25 1.07
N GLN A 24 11.29 -13.37 1.47
CA GLN A 24 12.75 -13.45 1.64
C GLN A 24 13.30 -12.43 2.64
N SER A 25 12.56 -12.20 3.72
CA SER A 25 12.90 -11.24 4.77
C SER A 25 13.26 -12.00 6.06
N PRO A 26 14.45 -12.66 6.14
CA PRO A 26 14.84 -13.44 7.32
C PRO A 26 14.91 -12.62 8.61
N VAL A 27 15.12 -11.31 8.49
CA VAL A 27 14.89 -10.33 9.55
C VAL A 27 13.69 -9.47 9.13
N PRO A 28 12.73 -9.14 10.01
CA PRO A 28 11.66 -8.19 9.68
C PRO A 28 12.24 -6.84 9.25
N PRO A 29 11.63 -6.14 8.28
CA PRO A 29 12.03 -4.79 7.92
C PRO A 29 11.98 -3.87 9.14
N ALA A 30 13.01 -3.03 9.32
CA ALA A 30 13.03 -2.04 10.39
C ALA A 30 11.94 -0.97 10.18
N PHE A 31 11.63 -0.68 8.92
CA PHE A 31 10.54 0.20 8.50
C PHE A 31 10.07 -0.17 7.10
N VAL A 32 8.83 0.21 6.79
CA VAL A 32 8.24 0.12 5.44
C VAL A 32 7.66 1.47 5.09
N PHE A 33 8.13 2.08 4.01
CA PHE A 33 7.59 3.32 3.49
C PHE A 33 6.52 3.06 2.44
N TRP A 34 5.45 3.83 2.49
CA TRP A 34 4.42 3.89 1.47
C TRP A 34 4.50 5.24 0.78
N TYR A 35 4.49 5.21 -0.55
CA TYR A 35 4.43 6.37 -1.40
C TYR A 35 3.12 6.34 -2.21
N HIS A 36 2.49 7.49 -2.34
CA HIS A 36 1.49 7.77 -3.37
C HIS A 36 2.15 8.74 -4.35
N ASP A 37 2.35 8.26 -5.57
CA ASP A 37 3.23 8.83 -6.57
C ASP A 37 4.63 9.09 -5.98
N GLU A 38 5.09 10.34 -5.95
CA GLU A 38 6.40 10.72 -5.40
C GLU A 38 6.33 11.14 -3.91
N ARG A 39 5.15 11.09 -3.30
CA ARG A 39 4.93 11.59 -1.93
C ARG A 39 4.84 10.45 -0.93
N MET A 40 5.67 10.50 0.11
CA MET A 40 5.57 9.60 1.26
C MET A 40 4.29 9.89 2.07
N ILE A 41 3.51 8.84 2.35
CA ILE A 41 2.19 8.93 3.02
C ILE A 41 2.15 8.28 4.42
N ASN A 42 3.29 7.81 4.94
CA ASN A 42 3.39 7.11 6.24
C ASN A 42 2.79 7.84 7.45
N TYR A 43 2.81 9.17 7.45
CA TYR A 43 2.39 10.01 8.58
C TYR A 43 1.09 10.76 8.29
N ASP A 44 0.42 10.45 7.19
CA ASP A 44 -0.78 11.15 6.79
C ASP A 44 -2.00 10.58 7.52
N ALA A 45 -2.22 11.08 8.75
CA ALA A 45 -3.34 10.68 9.60
C ALA A 45 -4.72 10.92 8.96
N THR A 46 -4.79 11.77 7.93
CA THR A 46 -6.04 12.08 7.22
C THR A 46 -6.36 11.09 6.11
N ARG A 47 -5.34 10.41 5.57
CA ARG A 47 -5.46 9.61 4.34
C ARG A 47 -5.46 8.09 4.57
N GLY A 48 -5.07 7.59 5.74
CA GLY A 48 -5.17 6.16 5.99
C GLY A 48 -4.52 5.64 7.26
N LEU A 49 -4.78 4.37 7.55
CA LEU A 49 -4.10 3.62 8.59
C LEU A 49 -3.07 2.71 7.93
N ILE A 50 -1.80 2.88 8.30
CA ILE A 50 -0.72 1.99 7.87
C ILE A 50 -0.40 1.04 9.02
N ALA A 51 -0.49 -0.26 8.74
CA ALA A 51 -0.16 -1.31 9.71
C ALA A 51 0.93 -2.21 9.13
N VAL A 52 2.02 -2.38 9.86
CA VAL A 52 3.06 -3.35 9.54
C VAL A 52 2.91 -4.55 10.48
N GLN A 53 2.83 -5.74 9.92
CA GLN A 53 2.64 -6.99 10.67
C GLN A 53 3.60 -8.05 10.15
N LYS A 54 4.26 -8.77 11.07
CA LYS A 54 5.03 -9.97 10.71
C LYS A 54 4.05 -11.10 10.36
N ALA A 55 4.27 -11.78 9.24
CA ALA A 55 3.35 -12.82 8.73
C ALA A 55 4.09 -14.12 8.44
N GLY A 56 4.83 -14.63 9.42
CA GLY A 56 5.60 -15.86 9.32
C GLY A 56 7.06 -15.66 9.70
N THR A 57 7.88 -16.68 9.44
CA THR A 57 9.32 -16.67 9.76
C THR A 57 10.11 -15.78 8.82
N ASP A 58 9.87 -15.85 7.51
CA ASP A 58 10.60 -15.11 6.46
C ASP A 58 9.71 -14.15 5.65
N THR A 59 8.52 -13.85 6.16
CA THR A 59 7.51 -13.02 5.49
C THR A 59 7.02 -11.92 6.40
N ALA A 60 6.99 -10.70 5.86
CA ALA A 60 6.36 -9.54 6.49
C ALA A 60 5.26 -8.99 5.58
N LEU A 61 4.22 -8.42 6.19
CA LEU A 61 3.13 -7.74 5.51
C LEU A 61 3.09 -6.28 5.94
N SER A 62 2.95 -5.39 4.97
CA SER A 62 2.55 -4.01 5.24
C SER A 62 1.20 -3.78 4.58
N LYS A 63 0.26 -3.21 5.34
CA LYS A 63 -1.09 -2.90 4.88
C LYS A 63 -1.30 -1.40 4.91
N LEU A 64 -1.74 -0.85 3.79
CA LEU A 64 -2.19 0.53 3.66
C LEU A 64 -3.71 0.51 3.48
N PHE A 65 -4.43 1.08 4.45
CA PHE A 65 -5.88 1.21 4.41
C PHE A 65 -6.29 2.67 4.21
N ILE A 66 -7.00 2.94 3.12
CA ILE A 66 -7.53 4.27 2.76
C ILE A 66 -9.04 4.17 2.75
N LYS A 67 -9.73 5.03 3.49
CA LYS A 67 -11.19 5.09 3.55
C LYS A 67 -11.72 6.23 2.68
N ASP A 68 -12.98 6.12 2.25
CA ASP A 68 -13.71 7.17 1.54
C ASP A 68 -12.93 7.71 0.33
N VAL A 69 -12.45 6.79 -0.52
CA VAL A 69 -11.50 7.12 -1.57
C VAL A 69 -12.13 7.99 -2.65
N GLN A 70 -11.39 9.00 -3.09
CA GLN A 70 -11.81 9.97 -4.09
C GLN A 70 -11.03 9.79 -5.38
N PRO A 71 -11.50 10.33 -6.52
CA PRO A 71 -10.76 10.29 -7.78
C PRO A 71 -9.30 10.77 -7.67
N SER A 72 -9.03 11.72 -6.76
CA SER A 72 -7.69 12.23 -6.45
C SER A 72 -6.76 11.22 -5.76
N ASP A 73 -7.30 10.13 -5.21
CA ASP A 73 -6.51 9.05 -4.63
C ASP A 73 -6.07 8.04 -5.69
N SER A 74 -6.46 8.22 -6.95
CA SER A 74 -5.88 7.45 -8.06
C SER A 74 -4.39 7.78 -8.19
N GLY A 75 -3.60 6.83 -8.63
CA GLY A 75 -2.16 7.02 -8.82
C GLY A 75 -1.35 5.78 -8.49
N ASN A 76 -0.03 5.94 -8.45
CA ASN A 76 0.89 4.85 -8.17
C ASN A 76 1.13 4.72 -6.66
N TYR A 77 0.87 3.56 -6.10
CA TYR A 77 1.16 3.24 -4.72
C TYR A 77 2.38 2.33 -4.65
N THR A 78 3.45 2.83 -4.02
CA THR A 78 4.70 2.08 -3.88
C THR A 78 4.95 1.72 -2.42
N CYS A 79 5.14 0.43 -2.16
CA CYS A 79 5.64 -0.11 -0.90
C CYS A 79 7.16 -0.29 -1.00
N CYS A 80 7.90 0.39 -0.14
CA CYS A 80 9.36 0.39 -0.09
C CYS A 80 9.85 -0.10 1.30
N PRO A 81 10.09 -1.40 1.48
CA PRO A 81 10.65 -1.94 2.72
C PRO A 81 12.16 -1.64 2.84
N SER A 82 12.69 -1.62 4.07
CA SER A 82 14.11 -1.30 4.33
C SER A 82 15.11 -2.38 3.90
N ASN A 83 14.65 -3.60 3.63
CA ASN A 83 15.48 -4.79 3.45
C ASN A 83 15.07 -5.67 2.26
N ALA A 84 14.22 -5.16 1.37
CA ALA A 84 13.76 -5.86 0.18
C ALA A 84 13.46 -4.85 -0.93
N GLU A 85 13.23 -5.34 -2.15
CA GLU A 85 12.90 -4.48 -3.29
C GLU A 85 11.53 -3.81 -3.13
N ALA A 86 11.45 -2.57 -3.62
CA ALA A 86 10.20 -1.84 -3.67
C ALA A 86 9.25 -2.45 -4.71
N THR A 87 7.95 -2.35 -4.44
CA THR A 87 6.92 -2.86 -5.34
C THR A 87 5.79 -1.86 -5.44
N SER A 88 5.23 -1.72 -6.63
CA SER A 88 4.23 -0.70 -6.95
C SER A 88 2.95 -1.30 -7.52
N ILE A 89 1.85 -0.60 -7.32
CA ILE A 89 0.55 -0.89 -7.90
C ILE A 89 -0.11 0.42 -8.32
N THR A 90 -0.81 0.43 -9.44
CA THR A 90 -1.59 1.59 -9.87
C THR A 90 -3.04 1.40 -9.42
N VAL A 91 -3.58 2.42 -8.74
CA VAL A 91 -4.97 2.44 -8.29
C VAL A 91 -5.75 3.39 -9.19
N HIS A 92 -6.88 2.92 -9.69
CA HIS A 92 -7.83 3.70 -10.48
C HIS A 92 -9.13 3.84 -9.71
N VAL A 93 -9.43 5.04 -9.21
CA VAL A 93 -10.70 5.35 -8.55
C VAL A 93 -11.71 5.82 -9.59
N LEU A 94 -12.74 5.01 -9.80
CA LEU A 94 -13.83 5.26 -10.74
C LEU A 94 -14.94 6.06 -10.04
N ASN A 95 -15.45 7.10 -10.70
CA ASN A 95 -16.65 7.80 -10.22
C ASN A 95 -17.81 6.81 -10.14
N GLY A 96 -18.48 6.77 -8.99
CA GLY A 96 -19.79 6.15 -8.88
C GLY A 96 -20.80 7.00 -9.65
N GLU A 97 -21.36 6.46 -10.73
CA GLU A 97 -22.63 6.93 -11.29
C GLU A 97 -23.78 6.68 -10.30
#